data_AF-A0A106BJ46-F1
#
_entry.id   AF-A0A106BJ46-F1
#
_cell.length_a   1.000
_cell.length_b   1.000
_cell.length_c   1.000
_cell.angle_alpha   90.00
_cell.angle_beta   90.00
_cell.angle_gamma   90.00
#
_symmetry.space_group_name_H-M   'P 1'
#
loop_
_entity.id
_entity.type
_entity.pdbx_description
1 polymer ?
#
loop_
_entity_poly.entity_id
_entity_poly.type
_entity_poly.pdbx_seq_one_letter_code
_entity_poly.pdbx_strand_id
1 'polypeptide(L)'
;MRTGWMALGLLALSTAALADEGRAAVGRYEALPLAGADGGKGGARAFILDTRDGHVWIWSENELITAPDGRRRYGAGFIYQGKLRPGSQPGEMIEQQGR
;
A
#
# COMPACT_ATOMS: atom_id res chain seq x y z
N MET A 1 48.66 -4.96 -5.29
CA MET A 1 47.58 -4.16 -4.68
C MET A 1 46.49 -3.78 -5.72
N ARG A 2 45.82 -4.75 -6.37
CA ARG A 2 44.78 -4.43 -7.40
C ARG A 2 43.54 -5.34 -7.39
N THR A 3 43.49 -6.38 -6.55
CA THR A 3 42.36 -7.32 -6.46
C THR A 3 41.37 -6.97 -5.35
N GLY A 4 41.75 -6.14 -4.38
CA GLY A 4 40.86 -5.75 -3.27
C GLY A 4 39.74 -4.79 -3.67
N TRP A 5 39.91 -4.02 -4.75
CA TRP A 5 38.93 -2.99 -5.16
C TRP A 5 37.73 -3.54 -5.94
N MET A 6 37.87 -4.72 -6.58
CA MET A 6 36.74 -5.36 -7.28
C MET A 6 35.72 -5.96 -6.30
N ALA A 7 36.18 -6.48 -5.16
CA ALA A 7 35.31 -7.06 -4.14
C ALA A 7 34.42 -5.99 -3.45
N LEU A 8 34.94 -4.78 -3.25
CA LEU A 8 34.17 -3.67 -2.68
C LEU A 8 33.10 -3.15 -3.65
N GLY A 9 33.37 -3.16 -4.96
CA GLY A 9 32.42 -2.75 -5.99
C GLY A 9 31.20 -3.68 -6.07
N LEU A 10 31.40 -4.99 -5.99
CA LEU A 10 30.28 -5.95 -6.01
C LEU A 10 29.39 -5.87 -4.75
N LEU A 11 29.96 -5.58 -3.58
CA LEU A 11 29.20 -5.41 -2.33
C LEU A 11 28.39 -4.09 -2.30
N ALA A 12 28.87 -3.04 -2.97
CA ALA A 12 28.15 -1.77 -3.08
C ALA A 12 26.95 -1.82 -4.07
N LEU A 13 26.99 -2.72 -5.05
CA LEU A 13 25.91 -2.94 -6.01
C LEU A 13 24.70 -3.69 -5.40
N SER A 14 24.91 -4.49 -4.34
CA SER A 14 23.80 -5.18 -3.65
C SER A 14 22.93 -4.27 -2.77
N THR A 15 23.46 -3.12 -2.33
CA THR A 15 22.71 -2.17 -1.48
C THR A 15 21.85 -1.19 -2.26
N ALA A 16 22.09 -1.01 -3.57
CA ALA A 16 21.30 -0.11 -4.42
C ALA A 16 19.92 -0.68 -4.80
N ALA A 17 19.66 -1.98 -4.55
CA ALA A 17 18.38 -2.62 -4.83
C ALA A 17 17.32 -2.43 -3.74
N LEU A 18 17.66 -1.78 -2.61
CA LEU A 18 16.77 -1.60 -1.46
C LEU A 18 16.19 -0.18 -1.31
N ALA A 19 16.57 0.73 -2.21
CA ALA A 19 16.12 2.12 -2.20
C ALA A 19 15.18 2.40 -3.39
N ASP A 20 14.05 1.70 -3.46
CA ASP A 20 12.89 2.14 -4.24
C ASP A 20 12.05 3.03 -3.32
N GLU A 21 12.46 4.30 -3.21
CA GLU A 21 11.78 5.34 -2.43
C GLU A 21 10.35 5.56 -2.96
N GLY A 22 9.40 4.81 -2.43
CA GLY A 22 7.97 4.91 -2.76
C GLY A 22 7.29 3.58 -3.04
N ARG A 23 8.07 2.50 -3.23
CA ARG A 23 7.55 1.14 -3.35
C ARG A 23 8.28 0.25 -2.36
N ALA A 24 7.70 0.10 -1.18
CA ALA A 24 8.08 -0.99 -0.27
C ALA A 24 7.61 -2.35 -0.84
N ALA A 25 7.96 -2.66 -2.09
CA ALA A 25 7.63 -3.90 -2.76
C ALA A 25 8.74 -4.93 -2.53
N VAL A 26 8.99 -5.24 -1.25
CA VAL A 26 9.64 -6.49 -0.82
C VAL A 26 8.80 -7.06 0.32
N GLY A 27 7.55 -7.41 0.01
CA GLY A 27 6.58 -7.89 0.98
C GLY A 27 5.24 -8.26 0.35
N ARG A 28 4.41 -9.03 1.07
CA ARG A 28 3.05 -9.46 0.65
C ARG A 28 2.11 -8.28 0.40
N TYR A 29 2.40 -7.10 0.93
CA TYR A 29 1.50 -5.95 0.89
C TYR A 29 2.15 -4.77 0.18
N GLU A 30 1.41 -4.14 -0.73
CA GLU A 30 1.79 -2.90 -1.40
C GLU A 30 0.85 -1.78 -0.94
N ALA A 31 1.40 -0.63 -0.54
CA ALA A 31 0.64 0.53 -0.12
C ALA A 31 0.83 1.68 -1.11
N LEU A 32 -0.28 2.26 -1.56
CA LEU A 32 -0.34 3.34 -2.54
C LEU A 32 -1.05 4.54 -1.90
N PRO A 33 -0.44 5.73 -1.85
CA PRO A 33 -1.12 6.91 -1.32
C PRO A 33 -2.34 7.27 -2.18
N LEU A 34 -3.46 7.62 -1.55
CA LEU A 34 -4.66 8.07 -2.26
C LEU A 34 -4.63 9.60 -2.42
N ALA A 35 -4.91 10.08 -3.63
CA ALA A 35 -4.96 11.51 -3.94
C ALA A 35 -5.99 12.24 -3.04
N GLY A 36 -5.64 13.46 -2.61
CA GLY A 36 -6.42 14.23 -1.63
C GLY A 36 -6.00 14.01 -0.17
N ALA A 37 -5.00 13.16 0.07
CA ALA A 37 -4.33 12.99 1.37
C ALA A 37 -3.50 14.22 1.77
N ASP A 38 -2.89 14.91 0.79
CA ASP A 38 -2.12 16.12 1.04
C ASP A 38 -3.01 17.36 0.83
N GLY A 39 -3.50 17.95 1.93
CA GLY A 39 -4.09 19.30 1.93
C GLY A 39 -5.61 19.41 2.10
N GLY A 40 -6.34 18.32 2.36
CA GLY A 40 -7.78 18.35 2.70
C GLY A 40 -8.07 18.08 4.17
N LYS A 41 -9.25 18.48 4.67
CA LYS A 41 -9.76 18.22 6.05
C LYS A 41 -9.91 16.72 6.42
N GLY A 42 -9.38 15.80 5.61
CA GLY A 42 -9.63 14.36 5.66
C GLY A 42 -8.48 13.48 6.14
N GLY A 43 -7.29 14.04 6.44
CA GLY A 43 -6.11 13.27 6.89
C GLY A 43 -5.49 12.39 5.80
N ALA A 44 -4.34 11.79 6.11
CA ALA A 44 -3.65 10.92 5.16
C ALA A 44 -4.45 9.64 4.87
N ARG A 45 -4.41 9.17 3.63
CA ARG A 45 -5.10 7.94 3.18
C ARG A 45 -4.21 7.11 2.28
N ALA A 46 -4.31 5.79 2.40
CA ALA A 46 -3.59 4.85 1.55
C ALA A 46 -4.48 3.68 1.15
N PHE A 47 -4.34 3.24 -0.09
CA PHE A 47 -4.85 1.97 -0.58
C PHE A 47 -3.81 0.89 -0.33
N ILE A 48 -4.24 -0.27 0.17
CA ILE A 48 -3.35 -1.37 0.50
C ILE A 48 -3.82 -2.61 -0.24
N LEU A 49 -2.91 -3.20 -1.03
CA LEU A 49 -3.12 -4.43 -1.80
C LEU A 49 -2.30 -5.57 -1.19
N ASP A 50 -2.96 -6.67 -0.85
CA ASP A 50 -2.31 -7.97 -0.67
C ASP A 50 -1.98 -8.55 -2.04
N THR A 51 -0.70 -8.55 -2.40
CA THR A 51 -0.21 -9.02 -3.71
C THR A 51 -0.24 -10.54 -3.86
N ARG A 52 -0.46 -11.28 -2.76
CA ARG A 52 -0.58 -12.75 -2.77
C ARG A 52 -2.01 -13.19 -3.05
N ASP A 53 -2.95 -12.65 -2.27
CA ASP A 53 -4.34 -13.13 -2.29
C ASP A 53 -5.29 -12.12 -2.97
N GLY A 54 -4.88 -10.88 -3.21
CA GLY A 54 -5.72 -9.86 -3.86
C GLY A 54 -6.71 -9.16 -2.92
N HIS A 55 -6.54 -9.31 -1.60
CA HIS A 55 -7.31 -8.55 -0.61
C HIS A 55 -6.93 -7.07 -0.63
N VAL A 56 -7.92 -6.21 -0.39
CA VAL A 56 -7.76 -4.76 -0.47
C VAL A 56 -8.32 -4.07 0.76
N TRP A 57 -7.61 -3.04 1.21
CA TRP A 57 -8.03 -2.15 2.29
C TRP A 57 -7.81 -0.69 1.93
N ILE A 58 -8.54 0.19 2.61
CA ILE A 58 -8.19 1.59 2.72
C ILE A 58 -7.75 1.86 4.15
N TRP A 59 -6.54 2.36 4.31
CA TRP A 59 -6.11 3.01 5.54
C TRP A 59 -6.47 4.49 5.49
N SER A 60 -6.98 5.01 6.60
CA SER A 60 -7.33 6.43 6.79
C SER A 60 -6.85 6.87 8.16
N GLU A 61 -6.14 8.00 8.24
CA GLU A 61 -5.69 8.59 9.50
C GLU A 61 -6.86 9.17 10.32
N ASN A 62 -7.93 9.59 9.65
CA ASN A 62 -9.04 10.32 10.24
C ASN A 62 -10.38 9.64 9.97
N GLU A 63 -10.55 8.42 10.50
CA GLU A 63 -11.78 7.64 10.40
C GLU A 63 -12.63 7.77 11.67
N LEU A 64 -13.96 7.73 11.53
CA LEU A 64 -14.88 7.84 12.67
C LEU A 64 -15.10 6.46 13.30
N ILE A 65 -14.35 6.17 14.35
CA ILE A 65 -14.31 4.87 15.04
C ILE A 65 -15.29 4.86 16.20
N THR A 66 -16.08 3.78 16.31
CA THR A 66 -16.92 3.49 17.47
C THR A 66 -16.14 2.64 18.46
N ALA A 67 -15.91 3.17 19.66
CA ALA A 67 -15.27 2.44 20.75
C ALA A 67 -16.24 1.40 21.35
N PRO A 68 -15.73 0.38 22.09
CA PRO A 68 -16.57 -0.64 22.72
C PRO A 68 -17.63 -0.09 23.68
N ASP A 69 -17.41 1.10 24.23
CA ASP A 69 -18.34 1.83 25.10
C ASP A 69 -19.41 2.63 24.34
N GLY A 70 -19.45 2.52 23.00
CA GLY A 70 -20.40 3.20 22.13
C GLY A 70 -20.02 4.66 21.81
N ARG A 71 -18.94 5.20 22.38
CA ARG A 71 -18.49 6.56 22.05
C ARG A 71 -17.84 6.58 20.67
N ARG A 72 -17.99 7.69 19.96
CA ARG A 72 -17.38 7.91 18.65
C ARG A 72 -16.19 8.85 18.78
N ARG A 73 -15.07 8.50 18.14
CA ARG A 73 -13.88 9.36 18.06
C ARG A 73 -13.23 9.22 16.69
N TYR A 74 -12.52 10.26 16.28
CA TYR A 74 -11.67 10.18 15.11
C TYR A 74 -10.35 9.49 15.44
N GLY A 75 -9.83 8.69 14.50
CA GLY A 75 -8.51 8.07 14.59
C GLY A 75 -8.18 7.21 13.38
N ALA A 76 -6.99 6.60 13.40
CA ALA A 76 -6.53 5.79 12.29
C ALA A 76 -7.28 4.45 12.20
N GLY A 77 -7.73 4.09 11.00
CA GLY A 77 -8.50 2.87 10.75
C GLY A 77 -8.12 2.19 9.43
N PHE A 78 -8.24 0.86 9.42
CA PHE A 78 -8.17 0.03 8.21
C PHE A 78 -9.57 -0.46 7.86
N ILE A 79 -10.06 -0.07 6.69
CA ILE A 79 -11.39 -0.44 6.19
C ILE A 79 -11.19 -1.48 5.10
N TYR A 80 -11.64 -2.70 5.35
CA TYR A 80 -11.57 -3.79 4.38
C TYR A 80 -12.53 -3.51 3.22
N GLN A 81 -12.00 -3.52 2.00
CA GLN A 81 -12.76 -3.23 0.77
C GLN A 81 -13.14 -4.50 0.01
N GLY A 82 -12.63 -5.66 0.42
CA GLY A 82 -12.93 -6.94 -0.22
C GLY A 82 -11.70 -7.58 -0.87
N LYS A 83 -11.96 -8.48 -1.82
CA LYS A 83 -10.94 -9.22 -2.56
C LYS A 83 -11.18 -9.00 -4.05
N LEU A 84 -10.14 -8.58 -4.77
CA LEU A 84 -10.20 -8.47 -6.22
C LEU A 84 -10.37 -9.86 -6.82
N ARG A 85 -11.36 -10.04 -7.72
CA ARG A 85 -11.46 -11.26 -8.52
C ARG A 85 -10.54 -11.12 -9.75
N PRO A 86 -9.87 -12.20 -10.16
CA PRO A 86 -9.17 -12.21 -11.45
C PRO A 86 -10.14 -11.97 -12.62
N GLY A 87 -9.62 -11.33 -13.67
CA GLY A 87 -10.27 -11.33 -14.98
C GLY A 87 -10.04 -12.64 -15.72
N SER A 88 -10.97 -12.97 -16.59
CA SER A 88 -10.90 -14.09 -17.53
C SER A 88 -10.30 -13.68 -18.88
N GLN A 89 -10.41 -12.38 -19.24
CA GLN A 89 -9.89 -11.85 -20.51
C GLN A 89 -9.31 -10.43 -20.35
N PRO A 90 -8.32 -10.03 -21.17
CA PRO A 90 -7.80 -8.66 -21.17
C PRO A 90 -8.90 -7.64 -21.47
N GLY A 91 -8.94 -6.56 -20.68
CA GLY A 91 -9.94 -5.49 -20.83
C GLY A 91 -11.31 -5.81 -20.22
N GLU A 92 -11.47 -6.99 -19.60
CA GLU A 92 -12.71 -7.31 -18.87
C GLU A 92 -12.96 -6.32 -17.73
N MET A 93 -14.16 -5.74 -17.71
CA MET A 93 -14.66 -5.00 -16.55
C MET A 93 -15.07 -5.99 -15.46
N ILE A 94 -14.35 -5.97 -14.35
CA ILE A 94 -14.48 -6.96 -13.28
C ILE A 94 -15.75 -6.74 -12.46
N GLU A 95 -16.10 -5.49 -12.20
CA GLU A 95 -17.30 -5.14 -11.47
C GLU A 95 -17.70 -3.71 -11.84
N GLN A 96 -18.98 -3.48 -12.12
CA GLN A 96 -19.51 -2.13 -12.27
C GLN A 96 -20.13 -1.73 -10.93
N GLN A 97 -19.52 -0.77 -10.25
CA GLN A 97 -20.17 -0.15 -9.11
C GLN A 97 -21.21 0.84 -9.64
N GLY A 98 -22.49 0.53 -9.40
CA GLY A 98 -23.59 1.45 -9.66
C GLY A 98 -23.45 2.71 -8.82
N ARG A 99 -23.86 3.85 -9.37
CA ARG A 99 -23.98 5.10 -8.62
C ARG A 99 -25.12 5.04 -7.62
#